data_AF-A0A1C3F2E1-F1
#
_entry.id   AF-A0A1C3F2E1-F1
#
_cell.length_a   1.000
_cell.length_b   1.000
_cell.length_c   1.000
_cell.angle_alpha   90.00
_cell.angle_beta   90.00
_cell.angle_gamma   90.00
#
_symmetry.space_group_name_H-M   'P 1'
#
loop_
_entity.id
_entity.type
_entity.pdbx_description
1 polymer ?
#
loop_
_entity_poly.entity_id
_entity_poly.type
_entity_poly.pdbx_seq_one_letter_code
_entity_poly.pdbx_strand_id
1 'polypeptide(L)' 'MEIENVKALGQCKDCNLEFPIEHFNKLCPNCNKFCTSIVSGYELYVNTIEGD' A
#
# COMPACT_ATOMS: atom_id res chain seq x y z
N MET A 1 7.22 -13.41 -18.29
CA MET A 1 6.44 -12.43 -17.51
C MET A 1 6.11 -13.03 -16.17
N GLU A 2 6.66 -12.45 -15.11
CA GLU A 2 6.39 -12.79 -13.72
C GLU A 2 5.57 -11.64 -13.09
N ILE A 3 4.58 -11.97 -12.25
CA ILE A 3 3.77 -10.97 -11.55
C ILE A 3 4.12 -11.01 -10.07
N GLU A 4 4.70 -9.92 -9.58
CA GLU A 4 4.96 -9.72 -8.15
C GLU A 4 3.77 -9.01 -7.48
N ASN A 5 3.21 -9.64 -6.44
CA ASN A 5 2.16 -9.04 -5.64
C ASN A 5 2.78 -8.31 -4.44
N VAL A 6 2.76 -6.97 -4.48
CA VAL A 6 3.19 -6.13 -3.36
C VAL A 6 2.02 -5.80 -2.44
N LYS A 7 2.25 -5.90 -1.13
CA LYS A 7 1.24 -5.53 -0.12
C LYS A 7 0.99 -4.03 -0.15
N ALA A 8 -0.29 -3.66 -0.01
CA ALA A 8 -0.66 -2.27 0.15
C ALA A 8 -0.28 -1.77 1.54
N LEU A 9 0.44 -0.65 1.61
CA LEU A 9 0.78 0.05 2.84
C LEU A 9 0.08 1.40 2.87
N GLY A 10 -0.44 1.77 4.03
CA GLY A 10 -0.97 3.09 4.33
C GLY A 10 -0.11 3.81 5.35
N GLN A 11 -0.08 5.13 5.28
CA GLN A 11 0.54 5.98 6.30
C GLN A 11 -0.51 6.86 6.97
N CYS A 12 -0.65 6.74 8.29
CA CYS A 12 -1.55 7.59 9.05
C CYS A 12 -1.03 9.03 9.09
N LYS A 13 -1.84 10.02 8.68
CA LYS A 13 -1.45 11.44 8.72
C LYS A 13 -1.37 12.04 10.12
N ASP A 14 -1.98 11.40 11.12
CA ASP A 14 -2.04 11.90 12.49
C ASP A 14 -0.88 11.40 13.37
N CYS A 15 -0.49 10.14 13.20
CA CYS A 15 0.55 9.52 14.02
C CYS A 15 1.77 9.04 13.20
N ASN A 16 1.77 9.25 11.88
CA ASN A 16 2.80 8.83 10.94
C ASN A 16 3.14 7.33 10.96
N LEU A 17 2.29 6.50 11.56
CA LEU A 17 2.46 5.05 11.54
C LEU A 17 2.16 4.52 10.14
N GLU A 18 3.09 3.72 9.63
CA GLU A 18 2.89 2.90 8.43
C GLU A 18 2.34 1.53 8.81
N PHE A 19 1.31 1.08 8.11
CA PHE A 19 0.65 -0.18 8.40
C PHE A 19 0.05 -0.83 7.14
N PRO A 20 -0.04 -2.17 7.08
CA PRO A 20 -0.66 -2.86 5.96
C PRO A 20 -2.16 -2.53 5.87
N ILE A 21 -2.61 -2.27 4.64
CA ILE A 21 -4.03 -2.11 4.32
C ILE A 21 -4.53 -3.43 3.76
N GLU A 22 -5.49 -4.07 4.45
CA GLU A 22 -6.19 -5.24 3.94
C GLU A 22 -7.59 -4.84 3.44
N HIS A 23 -7.76 -4.92 2.12
CA HIS A 23 -9.02 -4.71 1.41
C HIS A 23 -9.69 -3.36 1.74
N PHE A 24 -10.74 -3.37 2.58
CA PHE A 24 -11.61 -2.22 2.84
C PHE A 24 -11.34 -1.55 4.19
N ASN A 25 -10.59 -2.20 5.09
CA ASN A 25 -10.33 -1.65 6.41
C ASN A 25 -9.02 -0.87 6.42
N LYS A 26 -9.12 0.46 6.37
CA LYS A 26 -7.98 1.40 6.35
C LYS A 26 -7.77 2.09 7.71
N LEU A 27 -8.27 1.50 8.80
CA LEU A 27 -8.14 2.10 10.12
C LEU A 27 -6.72 1.94 10.66
N CYS A 28 -6.12 3.05 11.10
CA CYS A 28 -4.84 3.02 11.77
C CYS A 28 -4.97 2.27 13.11
N PRO A 29 -4.13 1.26 13.38
CA PRO A 29 -4.21 0.48 14.62
C PRO A 29 -3.86 1.29 15.87
N ASN A 30 -3.21 2.45 15.73
CA ASN A 30 -2.81 3.29 16.86
C ASN A 30 -3.85 4.35 17.23
N CYS A 31 -4.37 5.09 16.25
CA CYS A 31 -5.27 6.22 16.49
C CYS A 31 -6.72 5.96 16.06
N ASN A 32 -6.99 4.79 15.46
CA ASN A 32 -8.29 4.36 14.95
C ASN A 32 -8.94 5.34 13.95
N LYS A 33 -8.11 6.14 13.26
CA LYS A 33 -8.54 7.04 12.19
C LYS A 33 -8.38 6.35 10.83
N PHE A 34 -9.24 6.72 9.89
CA PHE A 34 -9.14 6.25 8.50
C PHE A 34 -7.88 6.82 7.83
N CYS A 35 -7.07 5.92 7.28
CA CYS A 35 -5.94 6.28 6.45
C CYS A 35 -6.40 6.65 5.04
N THR A 36 -6.05 7.87 4.64
CA THR A 36 -6.30 8.42 3.29
C THR A 36 -5.06 8.41 2.41
N SER A 37 -3.89 8.09 2.98
CA SER A 37 -2.60 8.08 2.26
C SER A 37 -2.16 6.64 2.01
N ILE A 38 -2.26 6.17 0.77
CA ILE A 38 -1.72 4.87 0.36
C ILE A 38 -0.32 5.12 -0.21
N VAL A 39 0.68 4.40 0.30
CA VAL A 39 2.09 4.58 -0.08
C VAL A 39 2.63 3.44 -0.95
N SER A 40 1.92 2.31 -1.05
CA SER A 40 2.23 1.21 -1.98
C SER A 40 1.00 0.35 -2.28
N GLY A 41 1.06 -0.48 -3.32
CA GLY A 41 0.11 -1.57 -3.58
C GLY A 41 -1.25 -1.17 -4.17
N TYR A 42 -1.37 0.01 -4.76
CA TYR A 42 -2.56 0.45 -5.52
C TYR A 42 -2.27 0.69 -7.00
N GLU A 43 -1.04 0.44 -7.44
CA GLU A 43 -0.52 0.75 -8.77
C GLU A 43 0.08 -0.52 -9.38
N LEU A 44 -0.08 -0.70 -10.70
CA LEU A 44 0.61 -1.73 -11.46
C LEU A 44 1.84 -1.12 -12.11
N TYR A 45 3.01 -1.66 -11.81
CA TYR A 45 4.28 -1.18 -12.34
C TYR A 45 4.95 -2.26 -13.20
N VAL A 46 5.43 -1.90 -14.39
CA VAL A 46 6.23 -2.79 -15.23
C VAL A 46 7.69 -2.62 -14.83
N ASN A 47 8.23 -3.61 -14.10
CA ASN A 47 9.58 -3.53 -13.57
C ASN A 47 10.65 -3.78 -14.64
N THR A 48 10.43 -4.75 -15.52
CA THR A 48 11.38 -5.14 -16.57
C THR A 48 10.63 -5.51 -17.84
N ILE A 49 11.18 -5.12 -18.99
CA ILE A 49 10.72 -5.56 -20.31
C ILE A 49 11.93 -6.21 -20.99
N GLU A 50 11.79 -7.48 -21.37
CA GLU A 50 12.79 -8.21 -22.14
C GLU A 50 12.43 -8.15 -23.63
N GLY A 51 13.42 -7.97 -24.50
CA GLY A 51 13.26 -7.93 -25.96
C GLY A 51 14.47 -8.51 -26.66
N ASP A 52 14.24 -9.14 -27.82
CA ASP A 52 15.26 -9.65 -28.74
C ASP A 52 15.85 -8.53 -29.63
#